data_AF-A0A944ABW4-F1
#
_entry.id   AF-A0A944ABW4-F1
#
_cell.length_a   1.000
_cell.length_b   1.000
_cell.length_c   1.000
_cell.angle_alpha   90.00
_cell.angle_beta   90.00
_cell.angle_gamma   90.00
#
_symmetry.space_group_name_H-M   'P 1'
#
loop_
_entity.id
_entity.type
_entity.pdbx_description
1 polymer ?
#
loop_
_entity_poly.entity_id
_entity_poly.type
_entity_poly.pdbx_seq_one_letter_code
_entity_poly.pdbx_strand_id
1 'polypeptide(L)'
;MKSFFRIVALCLAISAFSGIKAGAQENPNAKKEEKEFFEGIDREVERLTDLLDLEYWQVFYVDSILTHDYQAMQEELKELSAKKVSNTDLYYNVQYKWLDSIYEAYQKVFDERQWAKYLKSGAEREKKARDKKRNKTK
;
A
#
# COMPACT_ATOMS: atom_id res chain seq x y z
N MET A 1 14.06 -7.48 -5.49
CA MET A 1 14.64 -6.97 -4.21
C MET A 1 15.16 -5.54 -4.29
N LYS A 2 15.84 -5.11 -5.36
CA LYS A 2 16.30 -3.71 -5.53
C LYS A 2 15.17 -2.67 -5.70
N SER A 3 14.01 -3.08 -6.22
CA SER A 3 12.87 -2.18 -6.46
C SER A 3 12.04 -1.88 -5.21
N PHE A 4 11.90 -2.84 -4.28
CA PHE A 4 11.18 -2.63 -3.01
C PHE A 4 11.96 -1.74 -2.03
N PHE A 5 13.30 -1.79 -2.06
CA PHE A 5 14.14 -0.93 -1.23
C PHE A 5 14.02 0.57 -1.60
N ARG A 6 13.60 0.89 -2.82
CA ARG A 6 13.41 2.28 -3.27
C ARG A 6 12.13 2.91 -2.73
N ILE A 7 11.10 2.10 -2.46
CA ILE A 7 9.82 2.57 -1.91
C ILE A 7 9.97 2.94 -0.42
N VAL A 8 10.79 2.19 0.33
CA VAL A 8 11.07 2.44 1.75
C VAL A 8 11.94 3.69 1.97
N ALA A 9 12.85 3.99 1.03
CA ALA A 9 13.76 5.14 1.14
C ALA A 9 13.07 6.51 0.90
N LEU A 10 11.94 6.54 0.19
CA LEU A 10 11.23 7.78 -0.13
C LEU A 10 10.57 8.42 1.12
N CYS A 11 10.18 7.61 2.10
CA CYS A 11 9.48 8.07 3.30
C CYS A 11 10.37 8.82 4.32
N LEU A 12 11.70 8.79 4.18
CA LEU A 12 12.63 9.36 5.17
C LEU A 12 13.11 10.78 4.86
N ALA A 13 12.83 11.34 3.68
CA ALA A 13 13.45 12.60 3.23
C ALA A 13 12.64 13.87 3.55
N ILE A 14 11.47 13.79 4.19
CA ILE A 14 10.50 14.91 4.27
C ILE A 14 10.49 15.58 5.66
N SER A 15 11.65 15.78 6.29
CA SER A 15 11.74 16.38 7.63
C SER A 15 12.60 17.63 7.75
N ALA A 16 12.85 18.35 6.64
CA ALA A 16 13.51 19.64 6.70
C ALA A 16 13.09 20.59 5.56
N PHE A 17 11.93 21.23 5.68
CA PHE A 17 11.80 22.64 5.27
C PHE A 17 10.51 23.28 5.81
N SER A 18 10.66 24.09 6.86
CA SER A 18 9.62 24.99 7.34
C SER A 18 9.65 26.27 6.52
N GLY A 19 8.52 26.65 5.91
CA GLY A 19 8.35 27.94 5.24
C GLY A 19 6.87 28.27 5.06
N ILE A 20 6.38 29.22 5.87
CA ILE A 20 5.01 29.74 5.85
C ILE A 20 4.76 30.47 4.52
N LYS A 21 3.70 30.10 3.78
CA LYS A 21 2.93 31.03 2.95
C LYS A 21 1.44 30.71 3.02
N ALA A 22 0.67 31.69 3.51
CA ALA A 22 -0.77 31.75 3.40
C ALA A 22 -1.15 32.10 1.96
N GLY A 23 -1.94 31.22 1.37
CA GLY A 23 -2.47 31.25 0.02
C GLY A 23 -2.96 29.84 -0.26
N ALA A 24 -4.22 29.69 -0.68
CA ALA A 24 -4.73 28.43 -1.21
C ALA A 24 -4.06 28.17 -2.57
N GLN A 25 -2.76 27.91 -2.52
CA GLN A 25 -1.95 27.49 -3.64
C GLN A 25 -1.82 25.98 -3.43
N GLU A 26 -2.57 25.20 -4.21
CA GLU A 26 -2.43 23.75 -4.22
C GLU A 26 -0.94 23.43 -4.36
N ASN A 27 -0.38 22.80 -3.33
CA ASN A 27 1.03 22.46 -3.30
C ASN A 27 1.32 21.57 -4.52
N PRO A 28 2.15 22.01 -5.48
CA PRO A 28 2.45 21.22 -6.68
C PRO A 28 3.01 19.84 -6.34
N ASN A 29 3.67 19.71 -5.18
CA ASN A 29 4.15 18.43 -4.68
C ASN A 29 3.01 17.52 -4.22
N ALA A 30 1.94 18.06 -3.61
CA ALA A 30 0.80 17.26 -3.18
C ALA A 30 0.05 16.65 -4.38
N LYS A 31 -0.15 17.42 -5.46
CA LYS A 31 -0.73 16.90 -6.70
C LYS A 31 0.15 15.83 -7.37
N LYS A 32 1.47 16.01 -7.30
CA LYS A 32 2.41 15.04 -7.84
C LYS A 32 2.40 13.73 -7.05
N GLU A 33 2.39 13.82 -5.71
CA GLU A 33 2.30 12.66 -4.82
C GLU A 33 0.99 11.88 -5.02
N GLU A 34 -0.14 12.58 -5.16
CA GLU A 34 -1.43 11.97 -5.46
C GLU A 34 -1.43 11.26 -6.83
N LYS A 35 -0.87 11.90 -7.86
CA LYS A 35 -0.74 11.27 -9.18
C LYS A 35 0.13 10.02 -9.16
N GLU A 36 1.29 10.09 -8.52
CA GLU A 36 2.21 8.95 -8.38
C GLU A 36 1.57 7.80 -7.58
N PHE A 37 0.70 8.13 -6.62
CA PHE A 37 -0.08 7.16 -5.85
C PHE A 37 -1.05 6.38 -6.74
N PHE A 38 -1.90 7.07 -7.51
CA PHE A 38 -2.85 6.42 -8.42
C PHE A 38 -2.15 5.66 -9.56
N GLU A 39 -1.07 6.21 -10.13
CA GLU A 39 -0.22 5.47 -11.09
C GLU A 39 0.42 4.20 -10.47
N GLY A 40 0.62 4.18 -9.15
CA GLY A 40 1.05 3.00 -8.40
C GLY A 40 -0.04 1.92 -8.34
N ILE A 41 -1.28 2.34 -8.11
CA ILE A 41 -2.45 1.47 -8.09
C ILE A 41 -2.69 0.89 -9.49
N ASP A 42 -2.75 1.73 -10.52
CA ASP A 42 -2.98 1.32 -11.91
C ASP A 42 -1.99 0.24 -12.34
N ARG A 43 -0.69 0.44 -12.06
CA ARG A 43 0.34 -0.55 -12.38
C ARG A 43 0.16 -1.88 -11.65
N GLU A 44 -0.33 -1.85 -10.41
CA GLU A 44 -0.58 -3.08 -9.66
C GLU A 44 -1.84 -3.80 -10.17
N VAL A 45 -2.89 -3.05 -10.54
CA VAL A 45 -4.09 -3.58 -11.20
C VAL A 45 -3.71 -4.25 -12.52
N GLU A 46 -2.93 -3.58 -13.38
CA GLU A 46 -2.42 -4.13 -14.64
C GLU A 46 -1.61 -5.42 -14.40
N ARG A 47 -0.66 -5.37 -13.45
CA ARG A 47 0.17 -6.53 -13.10
C ARG A 47 -0.66 -7.72 -12.64
N LEU A 48 -1.69 -7.49 -11.82
CA LEU A 48 -2.59 -8.55 -11.35
C LEU A 48 -3.51 -9.06 -12.45
N THR A 49 -3.98 -8.17 -13.33
CA THR A 49 -4.77 -8.52 -14.51
C THR A 49 -4.00 -9.48 -15.41
N ASP A 50 -2.77 -9.14 -15.76
CA ASP A 50 -1.90 -9.99 -16.59
C ASP A 50 -1.50 -11.29 -15.87
N LEU A 51 -1.17 -11.18 -14.57
CA LEU A 51 -0.74 -12.34 -13.80
C LEU A 51 -1.88 -13.34 -13.63
N LEU A 52 -3.11 -12.91 -13.39
CA LEU A 52 -4.19 -13.79 -12.97
C LEU A 52 -5.23 -14.03 -14.05
N ASP A 53 -5.13 -13.34 -15.19
CA ASP A 53 -6.16 -13.36 -16.24
C ASP A 53 -7.51 -12.97 -15.63
N LEU A 54 -7.54 -11.74 -15.08
CA LEU A 54 -8.70 -11.24 -14.33
C LEU A 54 -9.85 -10.89 -15.28
N GLU A 55 -11.06 -11.25 -14.90
CA GLU A 55 -12.27 -10.79 -15.58
C GLU A 55 -12.49 -9.30 -15.32
N TYR A 56 -13.21 -8.62 -16.22
CA TYR A 56 -13.45 -7.18 -16.13
C TYR A 56 -14.02 -6.73 -14.77
N TRP A 57 -14.97 -7.50 -14.20
CA TRP A 57 -15.53 -7.18 -12.89
C TRP A 57 -14.51 -7.36 -11.76
N GLN A 58 -13.59 -8.32 -11.88
CA GLN A 58 -12.49 -8.51 -10.91
C GLN A 58 -11.49 -7.36 -10.99
N VAL A 59 -11.16 -6.87 -12.19
CA VAL A 59 -10.31 -5.68 -12.38
C VAL A 59 -10.90 -4.48 -11.63
N PHE A 60 -12.20 -4.24 -11.80
CA PHE A 60 -12.90 -3.16 -11.09
C PHE A 60 -12.83 -3.30 -9.56
N TYR A 61 -13.05 -4.51 -9.02
CA TYR A 61 -12.94 -4.71 -7.58
C TYR A 61 -11.51 -4.59 -7.06
N VAL A 62 -10.52 -5.10 -7.79
CA VAL A 62 -9.11 -4.99 -7.42
C VAL A 62 -8.70 -3.51 -7.35
N ASP A 63 -9.05 -2.71 -8.36
CA ASP A 63 -8.82 -1.28 -8.36
C ASP A 63 -9.50 -0.58 -7.17
N SER A 64 -10.78 -0.88 -6.92
CA SER A 64 -11.54 -0.31 -5.81
C SER A 64 -10.94 -0.68 -4.44
N ILE A 65 -10.53 -1.93 -4.25
CA ILE A 65 -9.89 -2.43 -3.02
C ILE A 65 -8.57 -1.71 -2.81
N LEU A 66 -7.72 -1.65 -3.83
CA LEU A 66 -6.40 -1.01 -3.74
C LEU A 66 -6.52 0.48 -3.45
N THR A 67 -7.40 1.18 -4.17
CA THR A 67 -7.66 2.60 -3.97
C THR A 67 -8.11 2.88 -2.55
N HIS A 68 -9.15 2.18 -2.08
CA HIS A 68 -9.68 2.37 -0.73
C HIS A 68 -8.63 2.05 0.36
N ASP A 69 -8.05 0.85 0.35
CA ASP A 69 -7.21 0.39 1.44
C ASP A 69 -5.87 1.13 1.48
N TYR A 70 -5.30 1.49 0.33
CA TYR A 70 -4.08 2.31 0.32
C TYR A 70 -4.35 3.76 0.72
N GLN A 71 -5.50 4.35 0.39
CA GLN A 71 -5.86 5.68 0.90
C GLN A 71 -6.00 5.65 2.43
N ALA A 72 -6.75 4.70 2.97
CA ALA A 72 -6.93 4.56 4.41
C ALA A 72 -5.60 4.29 5.14
N MET A 73 -4.71 3.49 4.53
CA MET A 73 -3.35 3.30 5.03
C MET A 73 -2.55 4.60 5.05
N GLN A 74 -2.59 5.40 3.98
CA GLN A 74 -1.89 6.69 3.92
C GLN A 74 -2.41 7.68 4.97
N GLU A 75 -3.71 7.71 5.20
CA GLU A 75 -4.32 8.56 6.24
C GLU A 75 -3.83 8.19 7.63
N GLU A 76 -3.86 6.90 7.99
CA GLU A 76 -3.37 6.44 9.30
C GLU A 76 -1.86 6.70 9.47
N LEU A 77 -1.06 6.51 8.43
CA LEU A 77 0.38 6.81 8.46
C LEU A 77 0.64 8.31 8.63
N LYS A 78 -0.13 9.16 7.95
CA LYS A 78 -0.08 10.62 8.10
C LYS A 78 -0.48 11.05 9.52
N GLU A 79 -1.47 10.40 10.12
CA GLU A 79 -1.87 10.66 11.51
C GLU A 79 -0.75 10.33 12.50
N LEU A 80 -0.09 9.17 12.36
CA LEU A 80 1.07 8.81 13.18
C LEU A 80 2.22 9.83 13.02
N SER A 81 2.49 10.24 11.77
CA SER A 81 3.50 11.24 11.45
C SER A 81 3.18 12.60 12.08
N ALA A 82 1.93 13.05 11.95
CA ALA A 82 1.46 14.31 12.53
C ALA A 82 1.56 14.32 14.07
N LYS A 83 1.33 13.18 14.72
CA LYS A 83 1.55 12.97 16.16
C LYS A 83 3.02 12.84 16.55
N LYS A 84 3.95 12.92 15.59
CA LYS A 84 5.40 12.76 15.78
C LYS A 84 5.76 11.45 16.48
N VAL A 85 5.00 10.39 16.21
CA VAL A 85 5.28 9.05 16.74
C VAL A 85 6.64 8.61 16.21
N SER A 86 7.58 8.36 17.11
CA SER A 86 8.94 7.89 16.78
C SER A 86 9.06 6.37 16.72
N ASN A 87 8.07 5.65 17.26
CA ASN A 87 8.07 4.20 17.27
C ASN A 87 7.73 3.66 15.87
N THR A 88 8.76 3.17 15.17
CA THR A 88 8.64 2.59 13.82
C THR A 88 7.71 1.38 13.76
N ASP A 89 7.59 0.59 14.83
CA ASP A 89 6.73 -0.60 14.84
C ASP A 89 5.25 -0.24 14.67
N LEU A 90 4.83 0.95 15.14
CA LEU A 90 3.46 1.42 14.94
C LEU A 90 3.15 1.69 13.46
N TYR A 91 4.10 2.23 12.69
CA TYR A 91 3.94 2.41 11.25
C TYR A 91 3.89 1.06 10.52
N TYR A 92 4.73 0.10 10.92
CA TYR A 92 4.67 -1.25 10.36
C TYR A 92 3.35 -1.95 10.68
N ASN A 93 2.79 -1.75 11.87
CA ASN A 93 1.50 -2.32 12.25
C ASN A 93 0.36 -1.78 11.40
N VAL A 94 0.33 -0.47 11.12
CA VAL A 94 -0.64 0.14 10.18
C VAL A 94 -0.50 -0.48 8.80
N GLN A 95 0.72 -0.58 8.26
CA GLN A 95 0.95 -1.21 6.96
C GLN A 95 0.49 -2.67 6.94
N TYR A 96 0.83 -3.46 7.97
CA TYR A 96 0.46 -4.87 8.02
C TYR A 96 -1.05 -5.08 8.15
N LYS A 97 -1.75 -4.21 8.90
CA LYS A 97 -3.21 -4.20 8.99
C LYS A 97 -3.83 -4.07 7.59
N TRP A 98 -3.44 -3.06 6.83
CA TRP A 98 -4.02 -2.79 5.52
C TRP A 98 -3.58 -3.81 4.45
N LEU A 99 -2.34 -4.30 4.50
CA LEU A 99 -1.90 -5.38 3.60
C LEU A 99 -2.61 -6.71 3.87
N ASP A 100 -3.02 -6.98 5.11
CA ASP A 100 -3.82 -8.15 5.44
C ASP A 100 -5.29 -7.94 5.00
N SER A 101 -5.85 -6.73 5.13
CA SER A 101 -7.16 -6.37 4.58
C SER A 101 -7.24 -6.60 3.06
N ILE A 102 -6.28 -6.09 2.29
CA ILE A 102 -6.19 -6.29 0.83
C ILE A 102 -6.09 -7.79 0.51
N TYR A 103 -5.24 -8.53 1.23
CA TYR A 103 -5.06 -9.97 1.02
C TYR A 103 -6.36 -10.75 1.24
N GLU A 104 -7.11 -10.43 2.30
CA GLU A 104 -8.41 -11.05 2.60
C GLU A 104 -9.50 -10.65 1.59
N ALA A 105 -9.46 -9.42 1.09
CA ALA A 105 -10.38 -8.96 0.04
C ALA A 105 -10.12 -9.69 -1.29
N TYR A 106 -8.86 -9.84 -1.69
CA TYR A 106 -8.48 -10.61 -2.87
C TYR A 106 -8.93 -12.06 -2.82
N GLN A 107 -8.85 -12.71 -1.65
CA GLN A 107 -9.33 -14.08 -1.49
C GLN A 107 -10.82 -14.24 -1.82
N LYS A 108 -11.63 -13.18 -1.65
CA LYS A 108 -13.06 -13.16 -1.95
C LYS A 108 -13.36 -12.84 -3.41
N VAL A 109 -12.45 -12.14 -4.10
CA VAL A 109 -12.61 -11.71 -5.49
C VAL A 109 -12.08 -12.75 -6.47
N PHE A 110 -10.99 -13.42 -6.13
CA PHE A 110 -10.33 -14.40 -7.00
C PHE A 110 -10.99 -15.77 -6.89
N ASP A 111 -11.08 -16.48 -8.02
CA ASP A 111 -11.41 -17.90 -8.02
C ASP A 111 -10.25 -18.74 -7.44
N GLU A 112 -10.48 -20.04 -7.24
CA GLU A 112 -9.48 -20.94 -6.66
C GLU A 112 -8.18 -21.02 -7.49
N ARG A 113 -8.28 -21.01 -8.82
CA ARG A 113 -7.14 -21.08 -9.75
C ARG A 113 -6.30 -19.80 -9.65
N GLN A 114 -6.96 -18.65 -9.71
CA GLN A 114 -6.36 -17.33 -9.59
C GLN A 114 -5.73 -17.15 -8.21
N TRP A 115 -6.43 -17.52 -7.14
CA TRP A 115 -5.91 -17.46 -5.78
C TRP A 115 -4.65 -18.32 -5.62
N ALA A 116 -4.66 -19.56 -6.10
CA ALA A 116 -3.47 -20.41 -6.07
C ALA A 116 -2.30 -19.81 -6.85
N LYS A 117 -2.54 -19.15 -7.98
CA LYS A 117 -1.51 -18.46 -8.78
C LYS A 117 -0.95 -17.23 -8.05
N TYR A 118 -1.83 -16.45 -7.41
CA TYR A 118 -1.45 -15.31 -6.57
C TYR A 118 -0.58 -15.73 -5.37
N LEU A 119 -0.94 -16.81 -4.68
CA LEU A 119 -0.11 -17.36 -3.59
C LEU A 119 1.28 -17.74 -4.10
N LYS A 120 1.35 -18.43 -5.24
CA LYS A 120 2.61 -18.86 -5.89
C LYS A 120 3.46 -17.69 -6.40
N SER A 121 2.87 -16.53 -6.71
CA SER A 121 3.64 -15.35 -7.14
C SER A 121 4.44 -14.70 -6.00
N GLY A 122 4.26 -15.15 -4.76
CA GLY A 122 5.01 -14.70 -3.59
C GLY A 122 4.15 -14.18 -2.44
N ALA A 123 2.86 -13.97 -2.67
CA ALA A 123 1.94 -13.42 -1.66
C ALA A 123 1.87 -14.28 -0.39
N GLU A 124 1.93 -15.61 -0.55
CA GLU A 124 1.93 -16.53 0.60
C GLU A 124 3.16 -16.33 1.50
N ARG A 125 4.33 -16.16 0.88
CA ARG A 125 5.59 -15.92 1.59
C ARG A 125 5.55 -14.57 2.31
N GLU A 126 5.00 -13.56 1.67
CA GLU A 126 4.86 -12.21 2.24
C GLU A 126 3.91 -12.21 3.44
N LYS A 127 2.75 -12.86 3.31
CA LYS A 127 1.80 -13.04 4.43
C LYS A 127 2.47 -13.75 5.61
N LYS A 128 3.15 -14.87 5.37
CA LYS A 128 3.91 -15.60 6.41
C LYS A 128 4.99 -14.74 7.06
N ALA A 129 5.67 -13.90 6.28
CA ALA A 129 6.69 -12.99 6.81
C ALA A 129 6.08 -11.91 7.71
N ARG A 130 4.93 -11.33 7.34
CA ARG A 130 4.18 -10.37 8.17
C ARG A 130 3.71 -11.00 9.47
N ASP A 131 3.10 -12.19 9.38
CA ASP A 131 2.60 -12.92 10.55
C ASP A 131 3.73 -13.26 11.53
N LYS A 132 4.88 -13.72 11.02
CA LYS A 132 6.07 -13.99 11.84
C LYS A 132 6.58 -12.74 12.55
N LYS A 133 6.57 -11.57 11.90
CA LYS A 133 6.98 -10.31 12.53
C LYS A 133 6.00 -9.89 13.61
N ARG A 134 4.69 -9.93 13.33
CA ARG A 134 3.65 -9.59 14.30
C ARG A 134 3.69 -10.46 15.55
N ASN A 135 3.99 -11.74 15.41
CA ASN A 135 4.13 -12.67 16.55
C ASN A 135 5.40 -12.44 17.39
N LYS A 136 6.40 -11.71 16.89
CA LYS A 136 7.60 -11.35 17.66
C LYS A 136 7.47 -10.05 18.43
N THR A 137 6.55 -9.18 18.00
CA THR A 137 6.31 -7.85 18.60
C THR A 137 5.16 -7.88 19.62
N LYS A 138 4.43 -9.01 19.71
CA LYS A 138 3.49 -9.31 20.81
C LYS A 138 4.24 -9.78 22.04
#